data_AF-A0A1C5N091-F1
#
_entry.id   AF-A0A1C5N091-F1
#
_cell.length_a   1.000
_cell.length_b   1.000
_cell.length_c   1.000
_cell.angle_alpha   90.00
_cell.angle_beta   90.00
_cell.angle_gamma   90.00
#
_symmetry.space_group_name_H-M   'P 1'
#
loop_
_entity.id
_entity.type
_entity.pdbx_description
1 polymer ?
#
loop_
_entity_poly.entity_id
_entity_poly.type
_entity_poly.pdbx_seq_one_letter_code
_entity_poly.pdbx_strand_id
1 'polypeptide(L)'
;MNRKKAVERNCRLWMILAMLVTLLMAVAVPKHIVQAENRQNIICKEINKSVSKEFDGTFKEQTCTVVLKNATSYRMRMDITINVQRTNIIQADQKLEQFLCKNAGTGLLTTLNGYVIMESGENAQMLFQFNSVYTGTSKITVKPSLATVAENGGSSFQAAKSVGVSAEETGIICSGNNIFQNGRYFTFYTPNRRLQNLMLTAENGKKVMAYLYSGNDSGMKNALLKVESGGQESYGSVWLEPGTYVLAIGAKGNGQYASYRYRMTGRDYIRATGVSLTCTESDLTIDEGTRYTPRTFTFVASTIPANSDDKLNQIESSGKISCQTEGSVYGENTKSFTVTFDASGYRGYQAGSATIKVTSTNGLTSAGLSVFAKAGTPSVPYYKVYPTQVVFSVLANGSHGSSDVAVYQKSGSSWKRLGKNQKGETVANKLKANTNYQFKFVESAQKADGTWVEGTPLYKTIRTQRKEKPAIRSVKVSKVKVRYKWKYLTYVGWRKWWYTDFRVTVTLKKKLPAGQKLYINGRQASGKGKKYSMYFSLNGKKKGKSYTLSIQPYGRKGDAEMFGTSMKKKIRIR
;
A
#
# COMPACT_ATOMS: atom_id res chain seq x y z
N MET A 1 75.92 -108.72 36.36
CA MET A 1 75.93 -107.47 37.18
C MET A 1 76.55 -106.37 36.34
N ASN A 2 75.99 -105.20 36.04
CA ASN A 2 74.87 -104.45 36.62
C ASN A 2 74.15 -103.58 35.55
N ARG A 3 73.23 -104.16 34.77
CA ARG A 3 72.24 -103.38 33.97
C ARG A 3 71.27 -102.56 34.85
N LYS A 4 71.21 -102.81 36.17
CA LYS A 4 70.41 -102.05 37.14
C LYS A 4 70.92 -100.62 37.40
N LYS A 5 72.24 -100.35 37.31
CA LYS A 5 72.80 -99.01 37.63
C LYS A 5 72.63 -97.96 36.52
N ALA A 6 72.39 -98.38 35.27
CA ALA A 6 72.22 -97.45 34.14
C ALA A 6 70.78 -96.90 34.05
N VAL A 7 69.77 -97.69 34.42
CA VAL A 7 68.35 -97.29 34.38
C VAL A 7 68.01 -96.30 35.50
N GLU A 8 68.56 -96.49 36.71
CA GLU A 8 68.35 -95.55 37.83
C GLU A 8 68.92 -94.16 37.59
N ARG A 9 70.05 -94.06 36.87
CA ARG A 9 70.70 -92.77 36.59
C ARG A 9 69.93 -91.97 35.54
N ASN A 10 69.32 -92.64 34.55
CA ASN A 10 68.45 -92.00 33.57
C ASN A 10 67.10 -91.56 34.18
N CYS A 11 66.47 -92.36 35.04
CA CYS A 11 65.25 -91.93 35.73
C CYS A 11 65.44 -90.70 36.63
N ARG A 12 66.60 -90.59 37.31
CA ARG A 12 66.92 -89.39 38.11
C ARG A 12 67.17 -88.14 37.24
N LEU A 13 67.82 -88.29 36.08
CA LEU A 13 68.00 -87.17 35.16
C LEU A 13 66.67 -86.68 34.57
N TRP A 14 65.77 -87.60 34.21
CA TRP A 14 64.44 -87.26 33.70
C TRP A 14 63.55 -86.64 34.77
N MET A 15 63.64 -87.04 36.04
CA MET A 15 62.92 -86.39 37.14
C MET A 15 63.45 -84.99 37.46
N ILE A 16 64.76 -84.76 37.39
CA ILE A 16 65.35 -83.42 37.59
C ILE A 16 64.96 -82.50 36.42
N LEU A 17 64.97 -83.01 35.18
CA LEU A 17 64.54 -82.26 34.00
C LEU A 17 63.04 -81.94 34.05
N ALA A 18 62.20 -82.89 34.49
CA ALA A 18 60.76 -82.69 34.66
C ALA A 18 60.42 -81.71 35.79
N MET A 19 61.21 -81.68 36.87
CA MET A 19 61.10 -80.66 37.93
C MET A 19 61.55 -79.28 37.45
N LEU A 20 62.62 -79.19 36.65
CA LEU A 20 63.07 -77.90 36.11
C LEU A 20 62.06 -77.31 35.11
N VAL A 21 61.43 -78.16 34.29
CA VAL A 21 60.40 -77.73 33.33
C VAL A 21 59.10 -77.34 34.02
N THR A 22 58.69 -78.03 35.09
CA THR A 22 57.54 -77.59 35.91
C THR A 22 57.84 -76.33 36.72
N LEU A 23 59.07 -76.12 37.18
CA LEU A 23 59.49 -74.88 37.84
C LEU A 23 59.55 -73.69 36.84
N LEU A 24 60.01 -73.90 35.60
CA LEU A 24 60.01 -72.88 34.54
C LEU A 24 58.59 -72.55 34.03
N MET A 25 57.70 -73.53 33.95
CA MET A 25 56.29 -73.29 33.59
C MET A 25 55.47 -72.65 34.73
N ALA A 26 55.89 -72.81 36.00
CA ALA A 26 55.29 -72.10 37.13
C ALA A 26 55.74 -70.62 37.24
N VAL A 27 56.87 -70.25 36.63
CA VAL A 27 57.41 -68.87 36.61
C VAL A 27 56.97 -68.08 35.36
N ALA A 28 56.36 -68.74 34.38
CA ALA A 28 55.83 -68.14 33.16
C ALA A 28 54.29 -68.08 33.15
N VAL A 29 53.67 -67.62 34.23
CA VAL A 29 52.33 -67.03 34.15
C VAL A 29 52.53 -65.55 33.93
N PRO A 30 52.11 -64.96 32.78
CA PRO A 30 51.98 -63.52 32.70
C PRO A 30 50.95 -63.16 33.78
N LYS A 31 51.40 -62.53 34.87
CA LYS A 31 50.50 -61.74 35.70
C LYS A 31 49.93 -60.68 34.76
N HIS A 32 48.78 -60.94 34.16
CA HIS A 32 47.83 -59.89 33.87
C HIS A 32 47.47 -59.31 35.24
N ILE A 33 48.28 -58.36 35.69
CA ILE A 33 47.88 -57.40 36.70
C ILE A 33 46.70 -56.69 36.05
N VAL A 34 45.49 -57.12 36.37
CA VAL A 34 44.31 -56.27 36.25
C VAL A 34 44.61 -55.11 37.18
N GLN A 35 45.16 -54.04 36.61
CA GLN A 35 45.39 -52.79 37.31
C GLN A 35 44.02 -52.35 37.80
N ALA A 36 43.78 -52.41 39.11
CA ALA A 36 42.53 -51.99 39.70
C ALA A 36 42.24 -50.58 39.19
N GLU A 37 41.07 -50.38 38.57
CA GLU A 37 40.69 -49.11 37.98
C GLU A 37 40.75 -48.03 39.08
N ASN A 38 41.70 -47.10 38.97
CA ASN A 38 41.88 -46.08 39.99
C ASN A 38 40.65 -45.16 39.95
N ARG A 39 39.81 -45.24 40.98
CA ARG A 39 38.50 -44.57 41.01
C ARG A 39 38.38 -43.66 42.22
N GLN A 40 37.97 -42.41 41.99
CA GLN A 40 37.77 -41.42 43.05
C GLN A 40 36.33 -40.92 43.02
N ASN A 41 35.59 -41.14 44.12
CA ASN A 41 34.20 -40.70 44.24
C ASN A 41 34.12 -39.36 44.97
N ILE A 42 33.36 -38.43 44.40
CA ILE A 42 33.01 -37.14 45.00
C ILE A 42 31.52 -37.17 45.29
N ILE A 43 31.19 -37.41 46.56
CA ILE A 43 29.83 -37.67 47.00
C ILE A 43 29.28 -36.41 47.69
N CYS A 44 28.39 -35.71 47.00
CA CYS A 44 27.69 -34.55 47.55
C CYS A 44 26.48 -35.01 48.38
N LYS A 45 26.58 -34.92 49.71
CA LYS A 45 25.54 -35.39 50.66
C LYS A 45 24.66 -34.27 51.24
N GLU A 46 25.10 -33.02 51.15
CA GLU A 46 24.46 -31.86 51.79
C GLU A 46 24.35 -30.70 50.80
N ILE A 47 23.32 -29.86 50.96
CA ILE A 47 23.11 -28.63 50.18
C ILE A 47 24.14 -27.57 50.64
N ASN A 48 24.71 -26.81 49.70
CA ASN A 48 25.66 -25.71 49.91
C ASN A 48 27.01 -26.09 50.56
N LYS A 49 27.30 -27.38 50.74
CA LYS A 49 28.57 -27.87 51.30
C LYS A 49 29.50 -28.35 50.19
N SER A 50 30.57 -27.59 49.95
CA SER A 50 31.57 -27.93 48.94
C SER A 50 32.29 -29.23 49.29
N VAL A 51 32.48 -30.09 48.29
CA VAL A 51 33.30 -31.30 48.37
C VAL A 51 34.48 -31.14 47.41
N SER A 52 35.70 -31.34 47.91
CA SER A 52 36.91 -31.25 47.09
C SER A 52 37.68 -32.56 47.10
N LYS A 53 38.33 -32.87 45.97
CA LYS A 53 39.30 -33.95 45.87
C LYS A 53 40.57 -33.41 45.23
N GLU A 54 41.68 -33.64 45.91
CA GLU A 54 43.04 -33.35 45.44
C GLU A 54 43.70 -34.66 45.00
N PHE A 55 44.50 -34.59 43.95
CA PHE A 55 45.23 -35.73 43.40
C PHE A 55 46.72 -35.50 43.62
N ASP A 56 47.37 -36.34 44.42
CA ASP A 56 48.80 -36.21 44.73
C ASP A 56 49.70 -36.84 43.65
N GLY A 57 51.02 -36.81 43.84
CA GLY A 57 52.00 -37.33 42.88
C GLY A 57 51.91 -38.84 42.62
N THR A 58 51.16 -39.61 43.40
CA THR A 58 51.03 -41.07 43.21
C THR A 58 50.25 -41.45 41.95
N PHE A 59 49.47 -40.52 41.40
CA PHE A 59 48.71 -40.70 40.17
C PHE A 59 49.55 -40.55 38.89
N LYS A 60 50.85 -40.23 39.00
CA LYS A 60 51.78 -40.11 37.87
C LYS A 60 51.70 -41.32 36.93
N GLU A 61 51.58 -41.07 35.63
CA GLU A 61 51.43 -42.08 34.55
C GLU A 61 50.19 -42.98 34.67
N GLN A 62 49.25 -42.65 35.55
CA GLN A 62 48.01 -43.40 35.72
C GLN A 62 46.83 -42.70 35.05
N THR A 63 45.75 -43.46 34.89
CA THR A 63 44.42 -42.92 34.64
C THR A 63 43.56 -43.04 35.89
N CYS A 64 42.65 -42.11 36.11
CA CYS A 64 41.72 -42.13 37.23
C CYS A 64 40.29 -41.79 36.78
N THR A 65 39.34 -42.67 37.08
CA THR A 65 37.92 -42.42 36.88
C THR A 65 37.38 -41.62 38.07
N VAL A 66 37.01 -40.36 37.84
CA VAL A 66 36.40 -39.47 38.83
C VAL A 66 34.89 -39.55 38.68
N VAL A 67 34.19 -39.96 39.73
CA VAL A 67 32.73 -40.10 39.74
C VAL A 67 32.12 -39.06 40.66
N LEU A 68 31.31 -38.16 40.09
CA LEU A 68 30.47 -37.22 40.82
C LEU A 68 29.15 -37.90 41.15
N LYS A 69 28.70 -37.81 42.40
CA LYS A 69 27.40 -38.36 42.84
C LYS A 69 26.58 -37.33 43.61
N ASN A 70 25.34 -37.13 43.19
CA ASN A 70 24.32 -36.48 44.01
C ASN A 70 23.73 -37.50 44.98
N ALA A 71 24.18 -37.49 46.24
CA ALA A 71 23.65 -38.38 47.28
C ALA A 71 22.55 -37.71 48.13
N THR A 72 22.03 -36.56 47.69
CA THR A 72 20.89 -35.90 48.34
C THR A 72 19.56 -36.44 47.82
N SER A 73 18.48 -36.19 48.55
CA SER A 73 17.10 -36.47 48.12
C SER A 73 16.54 -35.43 47.14
N TYR A 74 17.34 -34.44 46.73
CA TYR A 74 16.91 -33.31 45.92
C TYR A 74 17.64 -33.29 44.57
N ARG A 75 17.04 -32.62 43.58
CA ARG A 75 17.74 -32.22 42.36
C ARG A 75 18.68 -31.07 42.68
N MET A 76 19.94 -31.21 42.28
CA MET A 76 21.00 -30.28 42.66
C MET A 76 21.68 -29.67 41.44
N ARG A 77 21.98 -28.37 41.52
CA ARG A 77 22.97 -27.68 40.69
C ARG A 77 24.34 -27.93 41.31
N MET A 78 25.21 -28.62 40.58
CA MET A 78 26.59 -28.91 40.97
C MET A 78 27.51 -27.90 40.29
N ASP A 79 27.88 -26.83 40.98
CA ASP A 79 28.90 -25.90 40.47
C ASP A 79 30.29 -26.55 40.65
N ILE A 80 30.97 -26.80 39.54
CA ILE A 80 32.21 -27.58 39.46
C ILE A 80 33.35 -26.67 39.01
N THR A 81 34.43 -26.68 39.80
CA THR A 81 35.71 -26.07 39.46
C THR A 81 36.77 -27.17 39.41
N ILE A 82 37.44 -27.31 38.28
CA ILE A 82 38.52 -28.28 38.06
C ILE A 82 39.79 -27.54 37.69
N ASN A 83 40.81 -27.70 38.52
CA ASN A 83 42.16 -27.24 38.29
C ASN A 83 42.98 -28.43 37.82
N VAL A 84 43.49 -28.39 36.59
CA VAL A 84 44.36 -29.43 36.03
C VAL A 84 45.71 -28.84 35.62
N GLN A 85 46.77 -29.55 35.97
CA GLN A 85 48.13 -29.24 35.55
C GLN A 85 48.82 -30.57 35.25
N ARG A 86 49.45 -30.69 34.06
CA ARG A 86 50.06 -31.96 33.61
C ARG A 86 49.07 -33.15 33.67
N THR A 87 47.77 -32.87 33.51
CA THR A 87 46.66 -33.81 33.66
C THR A 87 45.59 -33.51 32.60
N ASN A 88 45.30 -34.47 31.73
CA ASN A 88 44.24 -34.33 30.74
C ASN A 88 42.93 -34.95 31.27
N ILE A 89 41.80 -34.44 30.80
CA ILE A 89 40.49 -35.05 30.96
C ILE A 89 40.06 -35.51 29.58
N ILE A 90 40.16 -36.82 29.36
CA ILE A 90 40.15 -37.40 28.00
C ILE A 90 38.81 -38.01 27.62
N GLN A 91 37.99 -38.38 28.60
CA GLN A 91 36.63 -38.88 28.44
C GLN A 91 35.74 -38.34 29.56
N ALA A 92 34.47 -38.11 29.28
CA ALA A 92 33.48 -37.61 30.22
C ALA A 92 32.09 -38.06 29.78
N ASP A 93 31.18 -38.29 30.72
CA ASP A 93 29.76 -38.43 30.39
C ASP A 93 29.22 -37.14 29.76
N GLN A 94 28.14 -37.25 28.99
CA GLN A 94 27.55 -36.14 28.23
C GLN A 94 27.35 -34.85 29.06
N LYS A 95 26.92 -34.95 30.32
CA LYS A 95 26.72 -33.79 31.20
C LYS A 95 28.02 -33.09 31.61
N LEU A 96 29.15 -33.81 31.59
CA LEU A 96 30.47 -33.37 32.05
C LEU A 96 31.44 -33.07 30.89
N GLU A 97 31.02 -33.21 29.63
CA GLU A 97 31.85 -32.93 28.45
C GLU A 97 32.47 -31.52 28.44
N GLN A 98 31.80 -30.55 29.07
CA GLN A 98 32.32 -29.18 29.24
C GLN A 98 33.65 -29.10 29.98
N PHE A 99 34.03 -30.16 30.69
CA PHE A 99 35.27 -30.26 31.44
C PHE A 99 36.35 -31.08 30.74
N LEU A 100 36.12 -31.55 29.50
CA LEU A 100 37.17 -32.20 28.70
C LEU A 100 38.34 -31.24 28.45
N CYS A 101 39.56 -31.72 28.65
CA CYS A 101 40.77 -30.92 28.50
C CYS A 101 41.91 -31.81 27.98
N LYS A 102 42.38 -31.55 26.75
CA LYS A 102 43.45 -32.33 26.09
C LYS A 102 44.80 -31.60 25.99
N ASN A 103 44.86 -30.36 26.48
CA ASN A 103 46.01 -29.46 26.30
C ASN A 103 46.88 -29.28 27.55
N ALA A 104 46.69 -30.09 28.61
CA ALA A 104 47.38 -29.86 29.88
C ALA A 104 48.86 -30.32 29.91
N GLY A 105 49.43 -30.73 28.76
CA GLY A 105 50.80 -31.20 28.63
C GLY A 105 51.89 -30.13 28.85
N THR A 106 51.53 -28.84 28.92
CA THR A 106 52.49 -27.72 28.92
C THR A 106 52.97 -27.28 30.32
N GLY A 107 52.52 -27.95 31.39
CA GLY A 107 52.92 -27.60 32.76
C GLY A 107 52.22 -26.38 33.35
N LEU A 108 51.34 -25.69 32.60
CA LEU A 108 50.53 -24.58 33.09
C LEU A 108 49.25 -25.08 33.79
N LEU A 109 48.85 -24.38 34.85
CA LEU A 109 47.58 -24.63 35.53
C LEU A 109 46.41 -24.17 34.64
N THR A 110 45.49 -25.08 34.34
CA THR A 110 44.24 -24.77 33.62
C THR A 110 43.07 -24.93 34.58
N THR A 111 42.28 -23.87 34.74
CA THR A 111 41.05 -23.89 35.55
C THR A 111 39.83 -23.98 34.63
N LEU A 112 39.01 -25.00 34.84
CA LEU A 112 37.74 -25.23 34.16
C LEU A 112 36.61 -24.97 35.15
N ASN A 113 35.65 -24.13 34.76
CA ASN A 113 34.49 -23.78 35.58
C ASN A 113 33.20 -24.06 34.81
N GLY A 114 32.19 -24.58 35.50
CA GLY A 114 30.89 -24.86 34.94
C GLY A 114 29.95 -25.44 35.98
N TYR A 115 28.76 -25.82 35.56
CA TYR A 115 27.85 -26.54 36.43
C TYR A 115 27.07 -27.60 35.66
N VAL A 116 26.53 -28.56 36.39
CA VAL A 116 25.59 -29.56 35.88
C VAL A 116 24.39 -29.68 36.79
N ILE A 117 23.25 -30.10 36.25
CA ILE A 117 22.09 -30.49 37.05
C ILE A 117 22.06 -32.01 37.18
N MET A 118 22.02 -32.47 38.43
CA MET A 118 21.94 -33.89 38.77
C MET A 118 20.66 -34.18 39.55
N GLU A 119 19.93 -35.20 39.12
CA GLU A 119 18.79 -35.74 39.85
C GLU A 119 19.23 -36.42 41.15
N SER A 120 18.29 -36.67 42.05
CA SER A 120 18.57 -37.40 43.29
C SER A 120 19.13 -38.79 42.97
N GLY A 121 20.26 -39.15 43.58
CA GLY A 121 20.93 -40.44 43.37
C GLY A 121 21.76 -40.54 42.09
N GLU A 122 21.68 -39.55 41.18
CA GLU A 122 22.38 -39.56 39.90
C GLU A 122 23.91 -39.53 40.10
N ASN A 123 24.63 -40.19 39.20
CA ASN A 123 26.09 -40.13 39.10
C ASN A 123 26.52 -39.79 37.67
N ALA A 124 27.68 -39.15 37.55
CA ALA A 124 28.32 -38.85 36.28
C ALA A 124 29.84 -38.94 36.44
N GLN A 125 30.56 -39.37 35.40
CA GLN A 125 31.99 -39.67 35.48
C GLN A 125 32.86 -38.97 34.44
N MET A 126 34.14 -38.84 34.78
CA MET A 126 35.21 -38.29 33.92
C MET A 126 36.48 -39.13 34.08
N LEU A 127 37.24 -39.31 33.00
CA LEU A 127 38.52 -40.01 33.01
C LEU A 127 39.68 -39.01 32.96
N PHE A 128 40.44 -38.96 34.04
CA PHE A 128 41.64 -38.14 34.18
C PHE A 128 42.85 -38.98 33.75
N GLN A 129 43.77 -38.37 33.01
CA GLN A 129 45.02 -38.98 32.55
C GLN A 129 46.19 -38.10 33.00
N PHE A 130 47.04 -38.63 33.88
CA PHE A 130 48.14 -37.89 34.48
C PHE A 130 49.45 -38.17 33.73
N ASN A 131 50.24 -37.12 33.47
CA ASN A 131 51.48 -37.23 32.71
C ASN A 131 52.64 -37.83 33.52
N SER A 132 53.71 -38.26 32.84
CA SER A 132 54.98 -38.78 33.37
C SER A 132 55.82 -37.78 34.17
N VAL A 133 55.39 -36.54 34.28
CA VAL A 133 56.05 -35.50 35.11
C VAL A 133 55.07 -34.87 36.10
N TYR A 134 53.92 -35.50 36.36
CA TYR A 134 52.93 -35.01 37.33
C TYR A 134 53.47 -35.03 38.76
N THR A 135 53.17 -33.98 39.53
CA THR A 135 53.70 -33.77 40.90
C THR A 135 52.62 -33.55 41.97
N GLY A 136 51.34 -33.72 41.63
CA GLY A 136 50.25 -33.71 42.62
C GLY A 136 49.50 -32.39 42.82
N THR A 137 49.22 -31.64 41.74
CA THR A 137 48.63 -30.29 41.82
C THR A 137 47.20 -30.15 41.26
N SER A 138 46.65 -31.21 40.67
CA SER A 138 45.29 -31.21 40.14
C SER A 138 44.24 -31.36 41.26
N LYS A 139 43.14 -30.61 41.14
CA LYS A 139 42.06 -30.56 42.12
C LYS A 139 40.71 -30.40 41.44
N ILE A 140 39.69 -31.04 41.99
CA ILE A 140 38.29 -30.81 41.63
C ILE A 140 37.52 -30.40 42.88
N THR A 141 36.69 -29.38 42.74
CA THR A 141 35.80 -28.86 43.78
C THR A 141 34.39 -28.82 43.23
N VAL A 142 33.43 -29.36 43.99
CA VAL A 142 32.01 -29.36 43.64
C VAL A 142 31.23 -28.69 44.76
N LYS A 143 30.52 -27.60 44.43
CA LYS A 143 29.62 -26.89 45.33
C LYS A 143 28.17 -27.19 44.92
N PRO A 144 27.47 -28.08 45.66
CA PRO A 144 26.08 -28.41 45.37
C PRO A 144 25.15 -27.29 45.88
N SER A 145 24.15 -26.89 45.11
CA SER A 145 23.05 -25.99 45.51
C SER A 145 21.71 -26.51 44.97
N LEU A 146 20.57 -26.05 45.49
CA LEU A 146 19.26 -26.46 44.98
C LEU A 146 19.08 -25.99 43.52
N ALA A 147 18.67 -26.90 42.64
CA ALA A 147 18.32 -26.54 41.27
C ALA A 147 16.94 -25.84 41.26
N THR A 148 16.91 -24.52 41.11
CA THR A 148 15.67 -23.71 41.05
C THR A 148 14.99 -23.73 39.69
N VAL A 149 15.64 -24.33 38.69
CA VAL A 149 15.19 -24.42 37.30
C VAL A 149 15.40 -25.85 36.81
N ALA A 150 14.45 -26.33 36.00
CA ALA A 150 14.49 -27.66 35.42
C ALA A 150 14.61 -27.57 33.90
N GLU A 151 15.01 -28.68 33.28
CA GLU A 151 14.78 -28.83 31.84
C GLU A 151 13.27 -28.84 31.61
N ASN A 152 12.81 -27.98 30.70
CA ASN A 152 11.38 -27.82 30.39
C ASN A 152 11.19 -27.82 28.87
N GLY A 153 9.95 -28.02 28.43
CA GLY A 153 9.65 -28.16 27.00
C GLY A 153 9.78 -29.60 26.52
N GLY A 154 9.40 -29.81 25.26
CA GLY A 154 9.56 -31.08 24.57
C GLY A 154 11.02 -31.36 24.21
N SER A 155 11.37 -32.64 24.04
CA SER A 155 12.71 -33.08 23.63
C SER A 155 12.93 -33.05 22.10
N SER A 156 11.84 -32.94 21.33
CA SER A 156 11.88 -32.85 19.86
C SER A 156 10.78 -31.93 19.36
N PHE A 157 10.85 -31.55 18.09
CA PHE A 157 9.86 -30.71 17.42
C PHE A 157 8.45 -31.32 17.48
N GLN A 158 8.34 -32.64 17.30
CA GLN A 158 7.06 -33.37 17.31
C GLN A 158 6.51 -33.59 18.73
N ALA A 159 7.38 -33.63 19.73
CA ALA A 159 7.00 -33.81 21.14
C ALA A 159 7.02 -32.47 21.92
N ALA A 160 6.82 -31.35 21.24
CA ALA A 160 6.84 -30.03 21.84
C ALA A 160 5.79 -29.87 22.96
N LYS A 161 6.16 -29.19 24.05
CA LYS A 161 5.24 -28.89 25.17
C LYS A 161 4.23 -27.84 24.72
N SER A 162 2.94 -28.12 24.87
CA SER A 162 1.89 -27.13 24.58
C SER A 162 1.93 -25.98 25.59
N VAL A 163 1.86 -24.75 25.09
CA VAL A 163 1.78 -23.51 25.87
C VAL A 163 0.75 -22.56 25.26
N GLY A 164 0.34 -21.52 26.00
CA GLY A 164 -0.52 -20.46 25.46
C GLY A 164 0.22 -19.56 24.47
N VAL A 165 -0.54 -18.85 23.62
CA VAL A 165 -0.02 -17.82 22.68
C VAL A 165 0.70 -16.67 23.39
N SER A 166 0.35 -16.45 24.65
CA SER A 166 1.09 -15.63 25.60
C SER A 166 1.52 -16.55 26.73
N ALA A 167 2.82 -16.73 26.90
CA ALA A 167 3.39 -17.63 27.89
C ALA A 167 4.76 -17.11 28.33
N GLU A 168 5.11 -17.35 29.59
CA GLU A 168 6.44 -17.11 30.12
C GLU A 168 6.93 -18.40 30.75
N GLU A 169 8.14 -18.82 30.38
CA GLU A 169 8.75 -20.05 30.87
C GLU A 169 10.22 -19.78 31.18
N THR A 170 10.71 -20.40 32.25
CA THR A 170 12.11 -20.39 32.65
C THR A 170 12.61 -21.82 32.68
N GLY A 171 13.80 -22.06 32.13
CA GLY A 171 14.36 -23.40 32.03
C GLY A 171 15.88 -23.39 31.97
N ILE A 172 16.43 -24.59 31.80
CA ILE A 172 17.83 -24.81 31.50
C ILE A 172 18.00 -25.65 30.24
N ILE A 173 19.12 -25.43 29.56
CA ILE A 173 19.52 -26.20 28.39
C ILE A 173 21.01 -26.52 28.45
N CYS A 174 21.35 -27.77 28.16
CA CYS A 174 22.73 -28.19 27.94
C CYS A 174 23.11 -27.90 26.48
N SER A 175 24.14 -27.10 26.25
CA SER A 175 24.62 -26.81 24.91
C SER A 175 25.17 -28.04 24.21
N GLY A 176 24.97 -28.13 22.89
CA GLY A 176 25.54 -29.19 22.06
C GLY A 176 26.37 -28.65 20.91
N ASN A 177 26.99 -29.56 20.15
CA ASN A 177 27.77 -29.21 18.96
C ASN A 177 26.91 -28.49 17.90
N ASN A 178 25.62 -28.85 17.84
CA ASN A 178 24.59 -28.16 17.08
C ASN A 178 23.62 -27.43 18.02
N ILE A 179 23.09 -26.27 17.57
CA ILE A 179 22.25 -25.39 18.40
C ILE A 179 21.07 -26.12 19.05
N PHE A 180 20.41 -27.02 18.30
CA PHE A 180 19.22 -27.74 18.77
C PHE A 180 19.46 -29.21 19.10
N GLN A 181 20.74 -29.63 19.25
CA GLN A 181 21.07 -31.01 19.61
C GLN A 181 20.35 -31.46 20.90
N ASN A 182 20.30 -30.57 21.90
CA ASN A 182 19.55 -30.77 23.14
C ASN A 182 18.40 -29.75 23.25
N GLY A 183 17.80 -29.39 22.11
CA GLY A 183 16.79 -28.35 22.03
C GLY A 183 15.59 -28.57 22.96
N ARG A 184 14.94 -27.48 23.35
CA ARG A 184 13.66 -27.48 24.07
C ARG A 184 12.58 -26.86 23.22
N TYR A 185 11.48 -27.59 23.05
CA TYR A 185 10.45 -27.25 22.07
C TYR A 185 9.11 -26.95 22.74
N PHE A 186 8.49 -25.84 22.35
CA PHE A 186 7.19 -25.40 22.85
C PHE A 186 6.26 -25.14 21.67
N THR A 187 5.02 -25.61 21.75
CA THR A 187 4.03 -25.44 20.68
C THR A 187 2.87 -24.58 21.14
N PHE A 188 2.34 -23.75 20.25
CA PHE A 188 1.14 -22.95 20.50
C PHE A 188 0.35 -22.79 19.20
N TYR A 189 -0.95 -22.49 19.34
CA TYR A 189 -1.86 -22.29 18.23
C TYR A 189 -2.44 -20.88 18.27
N THR A 190 -2.41 -20.17 17.13
CA THR A 190 -3.11 -18.88 16.96
C THR A 190 -4.29 -19.05 16.00
N PRO A 191 -5.54 -18.75 16.42
CA PRO A 191 -6.72 -18.87 15.56
C PRO A 191 -6.84 -17.72 14.55
N ASN A 192 -6.23 -16.58 14.87
CA ASN A 192 -6.27 -15.37 14.05
C ASN A 192 -4.85 -15.02 13.59
N ARG A 193 -4.76 -14.21 12.53
CA ARG A 193 -3.51 -13.54 12.19
C ARG A 193 -3.08 -12.68 13.38
N ARG A 194 -1.82 -12.78 13.82
CA ARG A 194 -1.36 -12.23 15.10
C ARG A 194 0.05 -11.69 15.01
N LEU A 195 0.30 -10.54 15.62
CA LEU A 195 1.66 -10.06 15.87
C LEU A 195 2.17 -10.77 17.11
N GLN A 196 3.16 -11.64 16.92
CA GLN A 196 3.79 -12.38 17.99
C GLN A 196 5.12 -11.72 18.36
N ASN A 197 5.28 -11.41 19.64
CA ASN A 197 6.51 -10.91 20.23
C ASN A 197 7.17 -12.00 21.06
N LEU A 198 8.49 -12.02 21.04
CA LEU A 198 9.33 -12.93 21.80
C LEU A 198 10.42 -12.12 22.50
N MET A 199 10.50 -12.28 23.81
CA MET A 199 11.64 -11.87 24.61
C MET A 199 12.41 -13.13 25.04
N LEU A 200 13.73 -13.08 25.01
CA LEU A 200 14.63 -14.12 25.52
C LEU A 200 15.71 -13.49 26.40
N THR A 201 15.98 -14.12 27.53
CA THR A 201 17.09 -13.78 28.42
C THR A 201 17.85 -15.05 28.76
N ALA A 202 19.16 -15.06 28.53
CA ALA A 202 20.05 -16.14 28.94
C ALA A 202 20.78 -15.80 30.25
N GLU A 203 21.38 -16.80 30.88
CA GLU A 203 22.39 -16.61 31.93
C GLU A 203 23.55 -15.73 31.43
N ASN A 204 24.06 -14.83 32.28
CA ASN A 204 25.09 -13.89 31.87
C ASN A 204 26.35 -14.61 31.36
N GLY A 205 26.82 -14.25 30.16
CA GLY A 205 27.97 -14.89 29.52
C GLY A 205 27.67 -16.25 28.86
N LYS A 206 26.41 -16.69 28.86
CA LYS A 206 25.95 -17.88 28.14
C LYS A 206 25.05 -17.50 26.98
N LYS A 207 25.23 -18.14 25.83
CA LYS A 207 24.53 -17.82 24.59
C LYS A 207 23.42 -18.84 24.34
N VAL A 208 22.17 -18.36 24.32
CA VAL A 208 20.96 -19.15 24.05
C VAL A 208 20.22 -18.54 22.87
N MET A 209 19.67 -19.39 22.01
CA MET A 209 18.90 -19.04 20.82
C MET A 209 17.45 -19.50 20.97
N ALA A 210 16.52 -18.70 20.47
CA ALA A 210 15.11 -19.03 20.41
C ALA A 210 14.60 -18.77 18.99
N TYR A 211 14.32 -19.84 18.24
CA TYR A 211 13.85 -19.77 16.85
C TYR A 211 12.41 -20.26 16.76
N LEU A 212 11.58 -19.49 16.07
CA LEU A 212 10.16 -19.79 15.87
C LEU A 212 9.94 -20.37 14.47
N TYR A 213 9.20 -21.46 14.38
CA TYR A 213 8.89 -22.17 13.14
C TYR A 213 7.39 -22.38 12.98
N SER A 214 6.93 -22.54 11.73
CA SER A 214 5.61 -23.11 11.48
C SER A 214 5.57 -24.56 11.97
N GLY A 215 4.47 -24.99 12.59
CA GLY A 215 4.31 -26.36 13.09
C GLY A 215 4.38 -27.44 12.02
N ASN A 216 4.27 -27.08 10.74
CA ASN A 216 4.45 -28.01 9.62
C ASN A 216 5.92 -28.11 9.15
N ASP A 217 6.81 -27.22 9.58
CA ASP A 217 8.24 -27.24 9.24
C ASP A 217 9.04 -28.13 10.20
N SER A 218 8.71 -29.42 10.21
CA SER A 218 9.40 -30.42 11.06
C SER A 218 10.90 -30.54 10.77
N GLY A 219 11.35 -30.10 9.59
CA GLY A 219 12.76 -30.04 9.23
C GLY A 219 13.49 -28.79 9.75
N MET A 220 12.78 -27.87 10.40
CA MET A 220 13.31 -26.64 10.98
C MET A 220 14.15 -25.81 9.98
N LYS A 221 13.70 -25.76 8.73
CA LYS A 221 14.46 -25.16 7.62
C LYS A 221 14.30 -23.64 7.58
N ASN A 222 13.10 -23.13 7.86
CA ASN A 222 12.73 -21.73 7.67
C ASN A 222 12.19 -21.13 8.97
N ALA A 223 13.11 -20.65 9.82
CA ALA A 223 12.70 -19.93 11.02
C ALA A 223 12.04 -18.60 10.64
N LEU A 224 10.83 -18.37 11.17
CA LEU A 224 10.03 -17.16 11.01
C LEU A 224 10.55 -16.01 11.87
N LEU A 225 11.14 -16.34 13.02
CA LEU A 225 11.79 -15.39 13.93
C LEU A 225 13.00 -16.05 14.57
N LYS A 226 14.07 -15.28 14.76
CA LYS A 226 15.28 -15.72 15.46
C LYS A 226 15.65 -14.68 16.50
N VAL A 227 15.72 -15.08 17.77
CA VAL A 227 16.19 -14.25 18.87
C VAL A 227 17.36 -14.95 19.55
N GLU A 228 18.39 -14.20 19.92
CA GLU A 228 19.56 -14.70 20.62
C GLU A 228 19.84 -13.81 21.82
N SER A 229 20.17 -14.41 22.96
CA SER A 229 20.56 -13.69 24.18
C SER A 229 21.88 -14.24 24.73
N GLY A 230 22.75 -13.34 25.21
CA GLY A 230 24.01 -13.63 25.87
C GLY A 230 24.06 -13.24 27.36
N GLY A 231 22.92 -12.92 27.96
CA GLY A 231 22.84 -12.41 29.34
C GLY A 231 21.87 -11.25 29.55
N GLN A 232 21.54 -10.52 28.48
CA GLN A 232 20.59 -9.40 28.49
C GLN A 232 19.29 -9.78 27.77
N GLU A 233 18.19 -9.13 28.11
CA GLU A 233 16.93 -9.33 27.42
C GLU A 233 17.05 -8.97 25.94
N SER A 234 16.63 -9.87 25.08
CA SER A 234 16.67 -9.73 23.62
C SER A 234 15.27 -9.94 23.07
N TYR A 235 14.91 -9.18 22.05
CA TYR A 235 13.53 -9.07 21.58
C TYR A 235 13.41 -9.34 20.09
N GLY A 236 12.26 -9.86 19.68
CA GLY A 236 11.90 -10.03 18.28
C GLY A 236 10.39 -10.09 18.10
N SER A 237 9.92 -9.74 16.90
CA SER A 237 8.49 -9.73 16.57
C SER A 237 8.26 -10.25 15.15
N VAL A 238 7.13 -10.92 14.94
CA VAL A 238 6.75 -11.44 13.61
C VAL A 238 5.22 -11.53 13.49
N TRP A 239 4.70 -11.27 12.29
CA TRP A 239 3.30 -11.55 11.97
C TRP A 239 3.12 -13.03 11.62
N LEU A 240 2.21 -13.68 12.33
CA LEU A 240 1.85 -15.08 12.14
C LEU A 240 0.46 -15.17 11.52
N GLU A 241 0.31 -16.02 10.51
CA GLU A 241 -1.01 -16.42 10.00
C GLU A 241 -1.67 -17.44 10.95
N PRO A 242 -2.99 -17.66 10.88
CA PRO A 242 -3.64 -18.71 11.68
C PRO A 242 -2.96 -20.07 11.52
N GLY A 243 -2.67 -20.73 12.64
CA GLY A 243 -2.00 -22.03 12.63
C GLY A 243 -1.22 -22.35 13.89
N THR A 244 -0.58 -23.51 13.87
CA THR A 244 0.28 -24.01 14.95
C THR A 244 1.74 -23.61 14.67
N TYR A 245 2.44 -23.21 15.72
CA TYR A 245 3.83 -22.78 15.68
C TYR A 245 4.65 -23.45 16.77
N VAL A 246 5.94 -23.66 16.51
CA VAL A 246 6.87 -24.28 17.45
C VAL A 246 8.03 -23.33 17.73
N LEU A 247 8.21 -22.97 18.99
CA LEU A 247 9.38 -22.25 19.50
C LEU A 247 10.43 -23.28 19.93
N ALA A 248 11.60 -23.26 19.29
CA ALA A 248 12.75 -24.07 19.63
C ALA A 248 13.78 -23.21 20.37
N ILE A 249 14.10 -23.60 21.60
CA ILE A 249 15.20 -23.04 22.40
C ILE A 249 16.41 -23.94 22.23
N GLY A 250 17.57 -23.34 21.96
CA GLY A 250 18.82 -24.03 21.65
C GLY A 250 20.03 -23.33 22.25
N ALA A 251 21.12 -24.07 22.40
CA ALA A 251 22.41 -23.52 22.81
C ALA A 251 23.53 -24.29 22.09
N LYS A 252 24.50 -23.57 21.53
CA LYS A 252 25.67 -24.16 20.87
C LYS A 252 26.89 -24.04 21.76
N GLY A 253 27.60 -25.14 21.96
CA GLY A 253 28.77 -25.21 22.84
C GLY A 253 29.15 -26.63 23.18
N ASN A 254 30.13 -26.79 24.05
CA ASN A 254 30.69 -28.08 24.42
C ASN A 254 30.05 -28.61 25.72
N GLY A 255 28.74 -28.87 25.74
CA GLY A 255 28.09 -29.49 26.90
C GLY A 255 27.85 -28.57 28.12
N GLN A 256 28.03 -27.26 27.97
CA GLN A 256 27.79 -26.28 29.04
C GLN A 256 26.30 -26.06 29.27
N TYR A 257 25.87 -26.02 30.53
CA TYR A 257 24.51 -25.61 30.89
C TYR A 257 24.35 -24.08 30.87
N ALA A 258 23.16 -23.64 30.47
CA ALA A 258 22.72 -22.26 30.52
C ALA A 258 21.26 -22.20 30.97
N SER A 259 20.96 -21.32 31.94
CA SER A 259 19.57 -20.97 32.21
C SER A 259 19.04 -19.98 31.19
N TYR A 260 17.74 -20.02 30.94
CA TYR A 260 17.04 -19.09 30.07
C TYR A 260 15.64 -18.78 30.59
N ARG A 261 15.15 -17.60 30.21
CA ARG A 261 13.75 -17.19 30.34
C ARG A 261 13.27 -16.70 28.99
N TYR A 262 12.11 -17.19 28.53
CA TYR A 262 11.43 -16.56 27.40
C TYR A 262 10.06 -16.05 27.81
N ARG A 263 9.62 -14.97 27.16
CA ARG A 263 8.26 -14.46 27.27
C ARG A 263 7.68 -14.20 25.89
N MET A 264 6.56 -14.84 25.61
CA MET A 264 5.75 -14.64 24.41
C MET A 264 4.58 -13.72 24.75
N THR A 265 4.42 -12.66 23.96
CA THR A 265 3.28 -11.73 24.05
C THR A 265 2.82 -11.35 22.65
N GLY A 266 1.74 -10.57 22.53
CA GLY A 266 1.29 -10.13 21.21
C GLY A 266 -0.14 -9.65 21.22
N ARG A 267 -0.64 -9.39 20.02
CA ARG A 267 -2.05 -9.05 19.78
C ARG A 267 -2.51 -9.54 18.43
N ASP A 268 -3.82 -9.78 18.33
CA ASP A 268 -4.44 -10.17 17.08
C ASP A 268 -4.44 -9.00 16.10
N TYR A 269 -4.49 -9.34 14.82
CA TYR A 269 -4.59 -8.41 13.71
C TYR A 269 -5.91 -7.65 13.79
N ILE A 270 -5.82 -6.33 13.84
CA ILE A 270 -6.99 -5.45 13.85
C ILE A 270 -7.32 -5.13 12.40
N ARG A 271 -8.30 -5.85 11.84
CA ARG A 271 -8.75 -5.64 10.46
C ARG A 271 -9.55 -4.34 10.34
N ALA A 272 -9.33 -3.57 9.27
CA ALA A 272 -10.24 -2.49 8.92
C ALA A 272 -11.57 -3.08 8.43
N THR A 273 -12.68 -2.63 9.00
CA THR A 273 -14.05 -2.95 8.60
C THR A 273 -14.66 -1.87 7.69
N GLY A 274 -14.03 -0.71 7.58
CA GLY A 274 -14.47 0.37 6.69
C GLY A 274 -13.44 1.49 6.59
N VAL A 275 -13.76 2.48 5.76
CA VAL A 275 -13.03 3.76 5.67
C VAL A 275 -14.05 4.88 5.82
N SER A 276 -13.85 5.76 6.80
CA SER A 276 -14.59 7.01 6.90
C SER A 276 -13.91 8.08 6.04
N LEU A 277 -14.72 8.92 5.41
CA LEU A 277 -14.27 10.09 4.70
C LEU A 277 -15.20 11.24 5.07
N THR A 278 -14.61 12.32 5.59
CA THR A 278 -15.32 13.56 5.93
C THR A 278 -14.65 14.74 5.27
N CYS A 279 -15.37 15.85 5.16
CA CYS A 279 -14.80 17.14 4.79
C CYS A 279 -14.94 18.10 5.97
N THR A 280 -14.00 19.03 6.13
CA THR A 280 -14.07 20.08 7.14
C THR A 280 -15.19 21.07 6.87
N GLU A 281 -15.66 21.17 5.63
CA GLU A 281 -16.79 22.00 5.21
C GLU A 281 -18.04 21.14 5.00
N SER A 282 -19.20 21.67 5.41
CA SER A 282 -20.51 21.02 5.23
C SER A 282 -21.13 21.32 3.87
N ASP A 283 -20.91 22.52 3.33
CA ASP A 283 -21.36 22.89 1.99
C ASP A 283 -20.26 22.61 0.96
N LEU A 284 -20.44 21.54 0.20
CA LEU A 284 -19.56 21.13 -0.89
C LEU A 284 -20.00 21.72 -2.23
N THR A 285 -20.68 22.88 -2.21
CA THR A 285 -21.12 23.59 -3.40
C THR A 285 -20.18 24.74 -3.76
N ILE A 286 -19.91 24.88 -5.05
CA ILE A 286 -19.18 26.01 -5.63
C ILE A 286 -20.17 26.86 -6.43
N ASP A 287 -20.63 27.95 -5.80
CA ASP A 287 -21.68 28.85 -6.31
C ASP A 287 -21.17 29.88 -7.31
N GLU A 288 -20.01 30.42 -7.02
CA GLU A 288 -19.29 31.27 -7.94
C GLU A 288 -18.36 30.37 -8.73
N GLY A 289 -18.70 30.14 -10.01
CA GLY A 289 -17.68 30.33 -11.02
C GLY A 289 -16.24 29.96 -10.62
N THR A 290 -15.76 28.71 -10.62
CA THR A 290 -14.32 28.31 -10.52
C THR A 290 -13.44 28.94 -11.60
N ARG A 291 -13.94 29.94 -12.31
CA ARG A 291 -13.38 30.56 -13.48
C ARG A 291 -12.09 31.34 -13.18
N TYR A 292 -11.85 31.76 -11.93
CA TYR A 292 -10.66 32.54 -11.56
C TYR A 292 -10.07 32.25 -10.17
N THR A 293 -10.84 31.73 -9.22
CA THR A 293 -10.34 31.41 -7.87
C THR A 293 -10.52 29.91 -7.62
N PRO A 294 -9.42 29.15 -7.47
CA PRO A 294 -9.49 27.76 -7.05
C PRO A 294 -10.25 27.64 -5.72
N ARG A 295 -11.07 26.59 -5.59
CA ARG A 295 -11.71 26.25 -4.31
C ARG A 295 -11.07 24.98 -3.79
N THR A 296 -10.50 25.06 -2.59
CA THR A 296 -9.81 23.95 -1.96
C THR A 296 -10.62 23.48 -0.76
N PHE A 297 -10.88 22.19 -0.72
CA PHE A 297 -11.56 21.54 0.40
C PHE A 297 -10.58 20.63 1.12
N THR A 298 -10.64 20.60 2.45
CA THR A 298 -9.85 19.68 3.27
C THR A 298 -10.71 18.47 3.61
N PHE A 299 -10.23 17.29 3.25
CA PHE A 299 -10.82 16.01 3.57
C PHE A 299 -10.03 15.31 4.66
N VAL A 300 -10.72 14.51 5.48
CA VAL A 300 -10.10 13.65 6.48
C VAL A 300 -10.59 12.24 6.23
N ALA A 301 -9.64 11.33 6.00
CA ALA A 301 -9.92 9.91 5.88
C ALA A 301 -9.41 9.16 7.10
N SER A 302 -10.13 8.13 7.53
CA SER A 302 -9.70 7.25 8.61
C SER A 302 -10.14 5.81 8.37
N THR A 303 -9.30 4.85 8.72
CA THR A 303 -9.71 3.44 8.82
C THR A 303 -10.70 3.27 9.96
N ILE A 304 -11.60 2.31 9.84
CA ILE A 304 -12.51 1.92 10.92
C ILE A 304 -12.14 0.50 11.34
N PRO A 305 -11.67 0.26 12.58
CA PRO A 305 -11.28 1.27 13.57
C PRO A 305 -10.00 2.02 13.20
N ALA A 306 -9.75 3.16 13.84
CA ALA A 306 -8.61 4.05 13.55
C ALA A 306 -7.25 3.47 13.98
N ASN A 307 -7.22 2.37 14.73
CA ASN A 307 -6.00 1.65 15.10
C ASN A 307 -5.82 0.34 14.30
N SER A 308 -6.49 0.22 13.17
CA SER A 308 -6.38 -0.92 12.26
C SER A 308 -4.93 -1.16 11.80
N ASP A 309 -4.57 -2.42 11.61
CA ASP A 309 -3.32 -2.81 10.97
C ASP A 309 -3.36 -2.64 9.45
N ASP A 310 -4.54 -2.76 8.84
CA ASP A 310 -4.78 -2.25 7.48
C ASP A 310 -4.64 -0.73 7.47
N LYS A 311 -3.96 -0.21 6.44
CA LYS A 311 -3.72 1.22 6.23
C LYS A 311 -4.54 1.77 5.07
N LEU A 312 -4.71 3.09 5.04
CA LEU A 312 -5.18 3.81 3.87
C LEU A 312 -4.18 3.62 2.70
N ASN A 313 -4.69 3.60 1.47
CA ASN A 313 -3.93 3.24 0.28
C ASN A 313 -3.89 4.38 -0.74
N GLN A 314 -5.04 4.73 -1.32
CA GLN A 314 -5.11 5.73 -2.39
C GLN A 314 -6.34 6.62 -2.26
N ILE A 315 -6.21 7.84 -2.80
CA ILE A 315 -7.29 8.78 -3.00
C ILE A 315 -7.75 8.65 -4.45
N GLU A 316 -9.05 8.51 -4.66
CA GLU A 316 -9.66 8.41 -5.98
C GLU A 316 -10.59 9.60 -6.19
N SER A 317 -10.47 10.23 -7.35
CA SER A 317 -11.40 11.27 -7.80
C SER A 317 -12.01 10.87 -9.14
N SER A 318 -13.30 11.13 -9.31
CA SER A 318 -14.03 10.85 -10.54
C SER A 318 -15.12 11.90 -10.75
N GLY A 319 -15.48 12.22 -11.99
CA GLY A 319 -16.55 13.17 -12.26
C GLY A 319 -16.33 14.02 -13.50
N LYS A 320 -17.15 15.06 -13.64
CA LYS A 320 -17.12 16.01 -14.78
C LYS A 320 -16.26 17.24 -14.53
N ILE A 321 -15.94 17.54 -13.26
CA ILE A 321 -15.07 18.66 -12.89
C ILE A 321 -13.66 18.13 -12.60
N SER A 322 -12.67 18.88 -13.06
CA SER A 322 -11.26 18.62 -12.82
C SER A 322 -10.90 18.99 -11.40
N CYS A 323 -10.01 18.23 -10.80
CA CYS A 323 -9.46 18.52 -9.48
C CYS A 323 -8.02 18.02 -9.37
N GLN A 324 -7.30 18.61 -8.43
CA GLN A 324 -5.95 18.22 -8.06
C GLN A 324 -5.93 17.88 -6.58
N THR A 325 -5.36 16.73 -6.26
CA THR A 325 -5.21 16.26 -4.89
C THR A 325 -3.80 16.58 -4.40
N GLU A 326 -3.70 17.16 -3.22
CA GLU A 326 -2.44 17.42 -2.54
C GLU A 326 -2.42 16.70 -1.19
N GLY A 327 -1.29 16.05 -0.90
CA GLY A 327 -1.13 15.14 0.23
C GLY A 327 -1.33 13.67 -0.15
N SER A 328 -0.82 12.78 0.68
CA SER A 328 -0.96 11.33 0.55
C SER A 328 -1.52 10.75 1.84
N VAL A 329 -2.41 9.76 1.70
CA VAL A 329 -2.95 8.96 2.80
C VAL A 329 -2.22 7.62 2.96
N TYR A 330 -1.35 7.26 2.01
CA TYR A 330 -0.76 5.92 1.95
C TYR A 330 -0.01 5.55 3.23
N GLY A 331 -0.33 4.38 3.79
CA GLY A 331 0.34 3.85 4.99
C GLY A 331 -0.18 4.42 6.31
N GLU A 332 -1.08 5.40 6.28
CA GLU A 332 -1.64 6.04 7.46
C GLU A 332 -2.95 5.35 7.91
N ASN A 333 -3.33 5.52 9.18
CA ASN A 333 -4.66 5.16 9.64
C ASN A 333 -5.66 6.31 9.61
N THR A 334 -5.19 7.54 9.84
CA THR A 334 -5.99 8.76 9.80
C THR A 334 -5.15 9.87 9.20
N LYS A 335 -5.66 10.55 8.18
CA LYS A 335 -4.90 11.60 7.50
C LYS A 335 -5.82 12.64 6.86
N SER A 336 -5.41 13.90 6.94
CA SER A 336 -6.01 14.97 6.17
C SER A 336 -5.28 15.16 4.83
N PHE A 337 -6.04 15.51 3.81
CA PHE A 337 -5.52 15.88 2.48
C PHE A 337 -6.42 16.95 1.89
N THR A 338 -5.92 17.68 0.90
CA THR A 338 -6.67 18.74 0.24
C THR A 338 -6.98 18.36 -1.19
N VAL A 339 -8.14 18.81 -1.66
CA VAL A 339 -8.53 18.70 -3.06
C VAL A 339 -8.88 20.09 -3.57
N THR A 340 -8.11 20.55 -4.53
CA THR A 340 -8.28 21.85 -5.18
C THR A 340 -9.02 21.67 -6.49
N PHE A 341 -10.14 22.37 -6.62
CA PHE A 341 -10.96 22.45 -7.82
C PHE A 341 -10.59 23.72 -8.58
N ASP A 342 -9.89 23.53 -9.69
CA ASP A 342 -9.36 24.60 -10.54
C ASP A 342 -9.71 24.32 -12.01
N ALA A 343 -9.91 25.40 -12.77
CA ALA A 343 -10.10 25.38 -14.22
C ALA A 343 -8.77 25.50 -15.00
N SER A 344 -7.60 25.44 -14.34
CA SER A 344 -6.29 25.53 -14.99
C SER A 344 -6.02 24.31 -15.89
N GLY A 345 -6.07 24.52 -17.21
CA GLY A 345 -5.75 23.47 -18.18
C GLY A 345 -6.33 23.76 -19.55
N TYR A 346 -7.65 23.75 -19.72
CA TYR A 346 -8.29 23.97 -21.02
C TYR A 346 -9.73 24.49 -20.88
N ARG A 347 -10.02 25.63 -21.53
CA ARG A 347 -11.35 26.19 -21.88
C ARG A 347 -12.37 26.37 -20.74
N GLY A 348 -12.16 27.40 -19.91
CA GLY A 348 -13.25 28.08 -19.19
C GLY A 348 -13.86 27.34 -17.99
N TYR A 349 -14.85 27.98 -17.37
CA TYR A 349 -15.53 27.54 -16.15
C TYR A 349 -16.08 26.11 -16.28
N GLN A 350 -15.88 25.24 -15.30
CA GLN A 350 -16.42 23.87 -15.29
C GLN A 350 -17.63 23.77 -14.37
N ALA A 351 -18.64 23.01 -14.80
CA ALA A 351 -19.86 22.78 -14.06
C ALA A 351 -20.18 21.28 -14.00
N GLY A 352 -20.72 20.82 -12.88
CA GLY A 352 -21.01 19.42 -12.63
C GLY A 352 -20.51 18.98 -11.25
N SER A 353 -20.22 17.69 -11.11
CA SER A 353 -19.77 17.12 -9.84
C SER A 353 -18.49 16.31 -10.00
N ALA A 354 -17.74 16.21 -8.91
CA ALA A 354 -16.70 15.22 -8.71
C ALA A 354 -16.87 14.55 -7.36
N THR A 355 -16.70 13.24 -7.34
CA THR A 355 -16.79 12.40 -6.16
C THR A 355 -15.40 11.96 -5.74
N ILE A 356 -15.08 12.21 -4.49
CA ILE A 356 -13.83 11.81 -3.82
C ILE A 356 -14.10 10.56 -3.00
N LYS A 357 -13.19 9.58 -3.10
CA LYS A 357 -13.18 8.34 -2.32
C LYS A 357 -11.77 8.06 -1.83
N VAL A 358 -11.66 7.28 -0.76
CA VAL A 358 -10.39 6.75 -0.28
C VAL A 358 -10.50 5.25 -0.10
N THR A 359 -9.45 4.52 -0.48
CA THR A 359 -9.39 3.07 -0.29
C THR A 359 -8.36 2.66 0.75
N SER A 360 -8.51 1.47 1.32
CA SER A 360 -7.55 0.82 2.21
C SER A 360 -6.74 -0.27 1.50
N THR A 361 -5.67 -0.71 2.14
CA THR A 361 -4.76 -1.79 1.70
C THR A 361 -5.46 -3.16 1.61
N ASN A 362 -6.55 -3.38 2.35
CA ASN A 362 -7.42 -4.56 2.19
C ASN A 362 -8.57 -4.36 1.18
N GLY A 363 -8.57 -3.27 0.41
CA GLY A 363 -9.51 -3.05 -0.69
C GLY A 363 -10.89 -2.51 -0.31
N LEU A 364 -11.08 -2.04 0.93
CA LEU A 364 -12.32 -1.33 1.29
C LEU A 364 -12.30 0.10 0.75
N THR A 365 -13.48 0.64 0.47
CA THR A 365 -13.63 1.99 -0.08
C THR A 365 -14.61 2.80 0.77
N SER A 366 -14.30 4.07 1.02
CA SER A 366 -15.20 4.98 1.72
C SER A 366 -16.50 5.23 0.95
N ALA A 367 -17.53 5.69 1.66
CA ALA A 367 -18.62 6.40 1.00
C ALA A 367 -18.02 7.61 0.24
N GLY A 368 -18.54 7.88 -0.96
CA GLY A 368 -18.05 8.98 -1.79
C GLY A 368 -18.61 10.32 -1.34
N LEU A 369 -17.74 11.33 -1.17
CA LEU A 369 -18.16 12.70 -0.96
C LEU A 369 -18.10 13.47 -2.27
N SER A 370 -19.21 14.10 -2.64
CA SER A 370 -19.33 14.80 -3.92
C SER A 370 -19.29 16.30 -3.75
N VAL A 371 -18.34 16.94 -4.44
CA VAL A 371 -18.27 18.39 -4.61
C VAL A 371 -19.02 18.77 -5.89
N PHE A 372 -19.85 19.80 -5.83
CA PHE A 372 -20.71 20.24 -6.93
C PHE A 372 -20.43 21.69 -7.31
N ALA A 373 -20.05 21.92 -8.57
CA ALA A 373 -19.97 23.24 -9.16
C ALA A 373 -21.25 23.55 -9.94
N LYS A 374 -21.91 24.67 -9.61
CA LYS A 374 -23.12 25.15 -10.33
C LYS A 374 -22.79 25.45 -11.80
N ALA A 375 -23.82 25.73 -12.59
CA ALA A 375 -23.60 26.31 -13.92
C ALA A 375 -23.43 27.83 -13.83
N GLY A 376 -22.64 28.39 -14.73
CA GLY A 376 -22.26 29.78 -14.76
C GLY A 376 -23.26 30.56 -15.58
N THR A 377 -23.07 31.88 -15.63
CA THR A 377 -23.98 32.76 -16.37
C THR A 377 -23.82 32.54 -17.89
N PRO A 378 -24.88 32.12 -18.61
CA PRO A 378 -24.85 31.99 -20.06
C PRO A 378 -24.58 33.35 -20.75
N SER A 379 -24.19 33.31 -22.01
CA SER A 379 -24.07 34.50 -22.86
C SER A 379 -24.97 34.44 -24.09
N VAL A 380 -25.46 35.61 -24.50
CA VAL A 380 -26.33 35.79 -25.68
C VAL A 380 -25.61 36.70 -26.68
N PRO A 381 -24.60 36.16 -27.40
CA PRO A 381 -23.71 36.96 -28.25
C PRO A 381 -24.38 37.45 -29.55
N TYR A 382 -25.47 36.80 -29.98
CA TYR A 382 -26.13 37.17 -31.23
C TYR A 382 -27.61 36.78 -31.25
N TYR A 383 -28.48 37.75 -31.55
CA TYR A 383 -29.91 37.53 -31.70
C TYR A 383 -30.55 38.50 -32.69
N LYS A 384 -31.66 38.07 -33.30
CA LYS A 384 -32.41 38.84 -34.30
C LYS A 384 -33.75 39.28 -33.72
N VAL A 385 -34.13 40.52 -33.99
CA VAL A 385 -35.33 41.17 -33.47
C VAL A 385 -36.20 41.64 -34.63
N TYR A 386 -37.42 41.12 -34.70
CA TYR A 386 -38.43 41.45 -35.70
C TYR A 386 -39.61 42.19 -35.04
N PRO A 387 -40.62 42.63 -35.82
CA PRO A 387 -41.80 43.27 -35.24
C PRO A 387 -42.64 42.33 -34.37
N THR A 388 -42.65 41.03 -34.67
CA THR A 388 -43.53 40.06 -33.99
C THR A 388 -42.79 38.84 -33.45
N GLN A 389 -41.45 38.85 -33.48
CA GLN A 389 -40.64 37.76 -32.94
C GLN A 389 -39.24 38.20 -32.54
N VAL A 390 -38.62 37.45 -31.63
CA VAL A 390 -37.19 37.50 -31.31
C VAL A 390 -36.61 36.11 -31.55
N VAL A 391 -35.50 36.03 -32.27
CA VAL A 391 -34.82 34.79 -32.63
C VAL A 391 -33.44 34.77 -31.99
N PHE A 392 -33.23 33.81 -31.09
CA PHE A 392 -31.93 33.56 -30.47
C PHE A 392 -31.22 32.50 -31.31
N SER A 393 -30.35 32.93 -32.23
CA SER A 393 -29.68 32.04 -33.18
C SER A 393 -28.42 31.40 -32.59
N VAL A 394 -27.75 32.06 -31.65
CA VAL A 394 -26.55 31.53 -31.00
C VAL A 394 -26.60 31.90 -29.52
N LEU A 395 -26.50 30.89 -28.66
CA LEU A 395 -26.26 31.03 -27.22
C LEU A 395 -24.96 30.31 -26.91
N ALA A 396 -24.13 30.92 -26.07
CA ALA A 396 -22.86 30.32 -25.67
C ALA A 396 -22.89 30.03 -24.18
N ASN A 397 -22.48 28.82 -23.84
CA ASN A 397 -22.51 28.36 -22.46
C ASN A 397 -21.58 29.21 -21.58
N GLY A 398 -22.00 29.45 -20.34
CA GLY A 398 -21.17 30.02 -19.29
C GLY A 398 -20.13 29.01 -18.78
N SER A 399 -20.37 27.71 -19.00
CA SER A 399 -19.59 26.60 -18.44
C SER A 399 -19.35 25.46 -19.42
N HIS A 400 -18.23 24.76 -19.28
CA HIS A 400 -18.02 23.42 -19.80
C HIS A 400 -18.69 22.39 -18.88
N GLY A 401 -19.27 21.34 -19.46
CA GLY A 401 -19.98 20.30 -18.70
C GLY A 401 -21.41 20.64 -18.27
N SER A 402 -21.89 21.86 -18.54
CA SER A 402 -23.29 22.26 -18.31
C SER A 402 -24.24 21.81 -19.43
N SER A 403 -25.54 21.91 -19.18
CA SER A 403 -26.59 21.66 -20.16
C SER A 403 -26.65 22.74 -21.26
N ASP A 404 -27.46 22.51 -22.30
CA ASP A 404 -27.90 23.59 -23.20
C ASP A 404 -28.54 24.75 -22.42
N VAL A 405 -28.42 25.96 -22.98
CA VAL A 405 -29.05 27.16 -22.41
C VAL A 405 -30.56 27.09 -22.60
N ALA A 406 -31.30 27.03 -21.49
CA ALA A 406 -32.75 27.13 -21.47
C ALA A 406 -33.19 28.58 -21.56
N VAL A 407 -34.15 28.87 -22.44
CA VAL A 407 -34.67 30.22 -22.67
C VAL A 407 -36.10 30.32 -22.15
N TYR A 408 -36.36 31.38 -21.40
CA TYR A 408 -37.67 31.69 -20.84
C TYR A 408 -38.09 33.11 -21.20
N GLN A 409 -39.38 33.31 -21.42
CA GLN A 409 -40.00 34.63 -21.59
C GLN A 409 -40.87 34.94 -20.37
N LYS A 410 -40.79 36.16 -19.86
CA LYS A 410 -41.66 36.60 -18.78
C LYS A 410 -43.12 36.70 -19.24
N SER A 411 -44.02 36.16 -18.44
CA SER A 411 -45.47 36.15 -18.66
C SER A 411 -46.17 36.45 -17.33
N GLY A 412 -46.53 37.72 -17.11
CA GLY A 412 -47.01 38.18 -15.81
C GLY A 412 -45.92 38.06 -14.73
N SER A 413 -46.26 37.38 -13.64
CA SER A 413 -45.34 37.02 -12.55
C SER A 413 -44.50 35.75 -12.82
N SER A 414 -44.78 35.02 -13.90
CA SER A 414 -44.17 33.71 -14.19
C SER A 414 -43.18 33.74 -15.37
N TRP A 415 -42.35 32.71 -15.47
CA TRP A 415 -41.42 32.48 -16.59
C TRP A 415 -41.88 31.31 -17.44
N LYS A 416 -42.25 31.59 -18.70
CA LYS A 416 -42.64 30.55 -19.66
C LYS A 416 -41.43 30.06 -20.43
N ARG A 417 -41.15 28.75 -20.38
CA ARG A 417 -40.07 28.13 -21.14
C ARG A 417 -40.38 28.14 -22.65
N LEU A 418 -39.43 28.59 -23.45
CA LEU A 418 -39.51 28.62 -24.91
C LEU A 418 -38.79 27.43 -25.57
N GLY A 419 -37.67 26.98 -24.97
CA GLY A 419 -36.86 25.90 -25.53
C GLY A 419 -35.46 25.81 -24.90
N LYS A 420 -34.60 25.00 -25.50
CA LYS A 420 -33.16 24.87 -25.21
C LYS A 420 -32.37 25.18 -26.48
N ASN A 421 -31.20 25.81 -26.37
CA ASN A 421 -30.39 26.09 -27.54
C ASN A 421 -28.88 26.13 -27.24
N GLN A 422 -28.12 25.36 -28.01
CA GLN A 422 -26.66 25.48 -28.12
C GLN A 422 -26.17 25.62 -29.58
N LYS A 423 -26.92 25.14 -30.59
CA LYS A 423 -26.61 25.23 -32.04
C LYS A 423 -27.86 25.34 -32.95
N GLY A 424 -29.03 25.68 -32.40
CA GLY A 424 -30.31 25.85 -33.11
C GLY A 424 -30.87 27.28 -32.98
N GLU A 425 -32.09 27.53 -33.46
CA GLU A 425 -32.77 28.82 -33.21
C GLU A 425 -33.88 28.65 -32.17
N THR A 426 -33.82 29.39 -31.07
CA THR A 426 -34.98 29.54 -30.17
C THR A 426 -35.77 30.77 -30.56
N VAL A 427 -37.07 30.60 -30.84
CA VAL A 427 -37.92 31.69 -31.34
C VAL A 427 -39.00 32.04 -30.33
N ALA A 428 -38.98 33.29 -29.85
CA ALA A 428 -40.12 33.91 -29.20
C ALA A 428 -41.02 34.51 -30.28
N ASN A 429 -42.16 33.89 -30.58
CA ASN A 429 -43.07 34.32 -31.65
C ASN A 429 -44.34 34.99 -31.10
N LYS A 430 -45.22 35.45 -32.01
CA LYS A 430 -46.51 36.08 -31.69
C LYS A 430 -46.40 37.28 -30.72
N LEU A 431 -45.27 37.99 -30.77
CA LEU A 431 -45.02 39.16 -29.95
C LEU A 431 -45.74 40.40 -30.52
N LYS A 432 -46.10 41.35 -29.65
CA LYS A 432 -46.61 42.66 -30.04
C LYS A 432 -45.44 43.52 -30.54
N ALA A 433 -45.71 44.33 -31.57
CA ALA A 433 -44.72 45.23 -32.15
C ALA A 433 -44.45 46.43 -31.24
N ASN A 434 -43.21 46.92 -31.26
CA ASN A 434 -42.76 48.07 -30.47
C ASN A 434 -42.92 47.90 -28.94
N THR A 435 -42.85 46.66 -28.43
CA THR A 435 -43.09 46.29 -27.03
C THR A 435 -41.84 45.70 -26.39
N ASN A 436 -41.59 46.00 -25.10
CA ASN A 436 -40.50 45.42 -24.32
C ASN A 436 -40.90 44.04 -23.78
N TYR A 437 -40.00 43.07 -23.91
CA TYR A 437 -40.13 41.73 -23.34
C TYR A 437 -38.89 41.39 -22.51
N GLN A 438 -39.09 40.71 -21.39
CA GLN A 438 -38.00 40.19 -20.56
C GLN A 438 -37.77 38.71 -20.85
N PHE A 439 -36.50 38.34 -20.98
CA PHE A 439 -36.05 36.97 -21.22
C PHE A 439 -35.07 36.55 -20.13
N LYS A 440 -35.20 35.32 -19.65
CA LYS A 440 -34.28 34.64 -18.72
C LYS A 440 -33.58 33.52 -19.49
N PHE A 441 -32.27 33.44 -19.34
CA PHE A 441 -31.41 32.40 -19.90
C PHE A 441 -30.73 31.71 -18.74
N VAL A 442 -30.78 30.39 -18.69
CA VAL A 442 -30.20 29.62 -17.58
C VAL A 442 -29.64 28.30 -18.09
N GLU A 443 -28.49 27.93 -17.57
CA GLU A 443 -27.89 26.61 -17.73
C GLU A 443 -28.08 25.81 -16.46
N SER A 444 -28.00 24.50 -16.58
CA SER A 444 -28.02 23.61 -15.42
C SER A 444 -26.78 22.73 -15.41
N ALA A 445 -26.38 22.30 -14.21
CA ALA A 445 -25.31 21.33 -14.01
C ALA A 445 -25.87 20.12 -13.26
N GLN A 446 -25.26 18.96 -13.49
CA GLN A 446 -25.73 17.70 -12.93
C GLN A 446 -24.90 17.33 -11.69
N LYS A 447 -25.60 17.06 -10.58
CA LYS A 447 -25.02 16.49 -9.35
C LYS A 447 -24.66 15.00 -9.55
N ALA A 448 -23.92 14.44 -8.61
CA ALA A 448 -23.50 13.04 -8.65
C ALA A 448 -24.68 12.05 -8.55
N ASP A 449 -25.76 12.47 -7.89
CA ASP A 449 -27.03 11.72 -7.81
C ASP A 449 -27.87 11.80 -9.11
N GLY A 450 -27.41 12.52 -10.14
CA GLY A 450 -28.08 12.70 -11.42
C GLY A 450 -29.06 13.87 -11.48
N THR A 451 -29.31 14.57 -10.37
CA THR A 451 -30.22 15.73 -10.34
C THR A 451 -29.62 16.95 -11.05
N TRP A 452 -30.46 17.74 -11.72
CA TRP A 452 -30.05 18.96 -12.42
C TRP A 452 -30.37 20.19 -11.59
N VAL A 453 -29.38 21.06 -11.41
CA VAL A 453 -29.53 22.32 -10.66
C VAL A 453 -29.28 23.49 -11.60
N GLU A 454 -30.22 24.45 -11.64
CA GLU A 454 -30.07 25.71 -12.36
C GLU A 454 -28.92 26.53 -11.77
N GLY A 455 -28.07 27.05 -12.65
CA GLY A 455 -27.01 27.98 -12.30
C GLY A 455 -27.48 29.43 -12.30
N THR A 456 -26.53 30.36 -12.35
CA THR A 456 -26.81 31.80 -12.34
C THR A 456 -27.50 32.22 -13.65
N PRO A 457 -28.71 32.78 -13.61
CA PRO A 457 -29.41 33.18 -14.83
C PRO A 457 -28.89 34.51 -15.38
N LEU A 458 -28.95 34.67 -16.71
CA LEU A 458 -28.84 35.95 -17.39
C LEU A 458 -30.24 36.50 -17.72
N TYR A 459 -30.46 37.79 -17.48
CA TYR A 459 -31.69 38.46 -17.88
C TYR A 459 -31.42 39.50 -18.98
N LYS A 460 -32.25 39.51 -20.04
CA LYS A 460 -32.24 40.57 -21.08
C LYS A 460 -33.63 41.13 -21.30
N THR A 461 -33.73 42.46 -21.41
CA THR A 461 -34.94 43.16 -21.88
C THR A 461 -34.75 43.54 -23.34
N ILE A 462 -35.66 43.07 -24.21
CA ILE A 462 -35.57 43.28 -25.66
C ILE A 462 -36.86 43.94 -26.15
N ARG A 463 -36.72 45.04 -26.89
CA ARG A 463 -37.84 45.73 -27.55
C ARG A 463 -38.03 45.23 -28.97
N THR A 464 -39.22 44.76 -29.32
CA THR A 464 -39.56 44.36 -30.69
C THR A 464 -39.58 45.56 -31.65
N GLN A 465 -39.42 45.30 -32.95
CA GLN A 465 -39.41 46.36 -33.96
C GLN A 465 -40.81 46.93 -34.22
N ARG A 466 -40.87 48.14 -34.81
CA ARG A 466 -42.14 48.71 -35.29
C ARG A 466 -42.66 47.94 -36.50
N LYS A 467 -43.99 47.83 -36.62
CA LYS A 467 -44.68 47.19 -37.75
C LYS A 467 -44.77 48.10 -39.00
N GLU A 468 -44.15 49.26 -38.96
CA GLU A 468 -44.17 50.23 -40.06
C GLU A 468 -43.33 49.72 -41.24
N LYS A 469 -43.93 49.74 -42.44
CA LYS A 469 -43.24 49.41 -43.69
C LYS A 469 -42.37 50.60 -44.13
N PRO A 470 -41.23 50.36 -44.82
CA PRO A 470 -40.43 51.45 -45.37
C PRO A 470 -41.27 52.28 -46.35
N ALA A 471 -41.36 53.59 -46.11
CA ALA A 471 -42.10 54.49 -46.97
C ALA A 471 -41.32 54.76 -48.28
N ILE A 472 -41.62 54.03 -49.35
CA ILE A 472 -40.93 54.15 -50.64
C ILE A 472 -41.52 55.32 -51.46
N ARG A 473 -40.66 56.21 -51.96
CA ARG A 473 -40.99 57.26 -52.93
C ARG A 473 -40.89 56.74 -54.36
N SER A 474 -39.80 56.05 -54.69
CA SER A 474 -39.59 55.46 -56.03
C SER A 474 -38.59 54.31 -56.01
N VAL A 475 -38.68 53.45 -57.03
CA VAL A 475 -37.69 52.40 -57.32
C VAL A 475 -37.29 52.51 -58.78
N LYS A 476 -36.02 52.79 -59.04
CA LYS A 476 -35.46 52.92 -60.40
C LYS A 476 -34.60 51.70 -60.71
N VAL A 477 -34.78 51.13 -61.89
CA VAL A 477 -33.88 50.11 -62.46
C VAL A 477 -33.00 50.79 -63.50
N SER A 478 -31.70 50.51 -63.48
CA SER A 478 -30.74 51.07 -64.44
C SER A 478 -29.58 50.10 -64.69
N LYS A 479 -28.72 50.44 -65.67
CA LYS A 479 -27.54 49.65 -66.05
C LYS A 479 -27.88 48.19 -66.35
N VAL A 480 -28.98 47.96 -67.07
CA VAL A 480 -29.41 46.60 -67.45
C VAL A 480 -28.51 46.08 -68.56
N LYS A 481 -27.78 45.00 -68.28
CA LYS A 481 -26.92 44.32 -69.25
C LYS A 481 -27.22 42.83 -69.27
N VAL A 482 -27.47 42.29 -70.46
CA VAL A 482 -27.53 40.84 -70.66
C VAL A 482 -26.13 40.39 -71.08
N ARG A 483 -25.54 39.48 -70.31
CA ARG A 483 -24.23 38.88 -70.59
C ARG A 483 -24.35 37.38 -70.64
N TYR A 484 -23.32 36.72 -71.15
CA TYR A 484 -23.20 35.27 -71.08
C TYR A 484 -21.83 34.87 -70.54
N LYS A 485 -21.76 33.65 -69.99
CA LYS A 485 -20.51 32.95 -69.68
C LYS A 485 -20.61 31.54 -70.23
N TRP A 486 -19.51 31.03 -70.75
CA TRP A 486 -19.38 29.60 -71.05
C TRP A 486 -19.11 28.85 -69.76
N LYS A 487 -19.85 27.78 -69.52
CA LYS A 487 -19.63 26.88 -68.39
C LYS A 487 -19.53 25.46 -68.92
N TYR A 488 -18.44 24.79 -68.60
CA TYR A 488 -18.27 23.38 -68.91
C TYR A 488 -19.06 22.55 -67.89
N LEU A 489 -19.88 21.64 -68.39
CA LEU A 489 -20.60 20.66 -67.57
C LEU A 489 -20.13 19.27 -68.02
N THR A 490 -19.65 18.49 -67.06
CA THR A 490 -19.27 17.10 -67.28
C THR A 490 -20.45 16.35 -67.92
N TYR A 491 -20.19 15.60 -68.99
CA TYR A 491 -21.17 14.88 -69.84
C TYR A 491 -22.08 15.73 -70.77
N VAL A 492 -21.99 17.07 -70.75
CA VAL A 492 -22.85 17.94 -71.59
C VAL A 492 -22.06 19.01 -72.37
N GLY A 493 -20.75 19.09 -72.17
CA GLY A 493 -19.85 20.01 -72.87
C GLY A 493 -20.01 21.49 -72.47
N TRP A 494 -19.48 22.39 -73.30
CA TRP A 494 -19.57 23.84 -73.09
C TRP A 494 -20.99 24.37 -73.32
N ARG A 495 -21.62 24.91 -72.28
CA ARG A 495 -22.95 25.53 -72.37
C ARG A 495 -22.84 27.04 -72.15
N LYS A 496 -23.61 27.79 -72.95
CA LYS A 496 -23.74 29.24 -72.83
C LYS A 496 -24.78 29.59 -71.75
N TRP A 497 -24.32 30.09 -70.61
CA TRP A 497 -25.17 30.54 -69.50
C TRP A 497 -25.40 32.05 -69.59
N TRP A 498 -26.65 32.46 -69.72
CA TRP A 498 -27.03 33.87 -69.76
C TRP A 498 -27.26 34.42 -68.35
N TYR A 499 -26.87 35.67 -68.12
CA TYR A 499 -27.14 36.43 -66.90
C TYR A 499 -27.65 37.81 -67.26
N THR A 500 -28.56 38.35 -66.45
CA THR A 500 -29.01 39.74 -66.55
C THR A 500 -28.56 40.48 -65.32
N ASP A 501 -27.65 41.43 -65.51
CA ASP A 501 -27.16 42.31 -64.47
C ASP A 501 -27.93 43.63 -64.51
N PHE A 502 -28.28 44.17 -63.35
CA PHE A 502 -28.94 45.48 -63.27
C PHE A 502 -28.71 46.11 -61.90
N ARG A 503 -28.79 47.45 -61.84
CA ARG A 503 -28.79 48.21 -60.59
C ARG A 503 -30.21 48.59 -60.23
N VAL A 504 -30.57 48.39 -58.97
CA VAL A 504 -31.79 48.92 -58.37
C VAL A 504 -31.41 50.09 -57.47
N THR A 505 -32.10 51.22 -57.61
CA THR A 505 -32.02 52.35 -56.69
C THR A 505 -33.39 52.61 -56.06
N VAL A 506 -33.49 52.45 -54.75
CA VAL A 506 -34.68 52.72 -53.94
C VAL A 506 -34.54 54.10 -53.32
N THR A 507 -35.54 54.97 -53.51
CA THR A 507 -35.65 56.26 -52.83
C THR A 507 -36.79 56.20 -51.82
N LEU A 508 -36.51 56.50 -50.56
CA LEU A 508 -37.47 56.57 -49.47
C LEU A 508 -38.09 57.98 -49.35
N LYS A 509 -39.32 58.08 -48.84
CA LYS A 509 -40.00 59.34 -48.54
C LYS A 509 -39.32 60.08 -47.37
N LYS A 510 -38.95 59.32 -46.33
CA LYS A 510 -38.27 59.79 -45.12
C LYS A 510 -36.91 59.11 -44.97
N LYS A 511 -35.97 59.79 -44.32
CA LYS A 511 -34.66 59.23 -43.96
C LYS A 511 -34.88 58.11 -42.92
N LEU A 512 -34.14 57.02 -43.01
CA LEU A 512 -34.14 56.00 -41.95
C LEU A 512 -33.53 56.57 -40.66
N PRO A 513 -33.95 56.12 -39.48
CA PRO A 513 -33.29 56.44 -38.21
C PRO A 513 -31.78 56.25 -38.27
N ALA A 514 -31.05 57.03 -37.48
CA ALA A 514 -29.58 56.95 -37.43
C ALA A 514 -29.12 55.51 -37.12
N GLY A 515 -28.10 55.04 -37.86
CA GLY A 515 -27.58 53.68 -37.74
C GLY A 515 -28.36 52.59 -38.49
N GLN A 516 -29.55 52.88 -39.04
CA GLN A 516 -30.28 51.94 -39.88
C GLN A 516 -29.82 51.99 -41.36
N LYS A 517 -29.89 50.83 -42.00
CA LYS A 517 -29.60 50.56 -43.41
C LYS A 517 -30.81 49.92 -44.07
N LEU A 518 -30.73 49.71 -45.39
CA LEU A 518 -31.79 49.07 -46.16
C LEU A 518 -31.28 47.75 -46.73
N TYR A 519 -32.01 46.66 -46.49
CA TYR A 519 -31.79 45.38 -47.16
C TYR A 519 -32.71 45.27 -48.37
N ILE A 520 -32.16 44.84 -49.50
CA ILE A 520 -32.91 44.52 -50.72
C ILE A 520 -32.61 43.06 -51.07
N ASN A 521 -33.63 42.21 -51.05
CA ASN A 521 -33.53 40.75 -51.20
C ASN A 521 -32.49 40.11 -50.27
N GLY A 522 -32.52 40.50 -48.99
CA GLY A 522 -31.64 39.95 -47.95
C GLY A 522 -30.20 40.45 -47.99
N ARG A 523 -29.86 41.38 -48.89
CA ARG A 523 -28.51 41.96 -49.00
C ARG A 523 -28.50 43.44 -48.63
N GLN A 524 -27.48 43.89 -47.91
CA GLN A 524 -27.32 45.29 -47.50
C GLN A 524 -27.08 46.21 -48.70
N ALA A 525 -27.99 47.14 -48.97
CA ALA A 525 -27.85 48.12 -50.02
C ALA A 525 -26.87 49.24 -49.65
N SER A 526 -26.08 49.67 -50.62
CA SER A 526 -25.16 50.80 -50.49
C SER A 526 -25.93 52.10 -50.65
N GLY A 527 -25.82 53.00 -49.67
CA GLY A 527 -26.44 54.32 -49.71
C GLY A 527 -26.58 54.96 -48.34
N LYS A 528 -26.98 56.23 -48.33
CA LYS A 528 -27.22 57.03 -47.12
C LYS A 528 -28.41 57.96 -47.31
N GLY A 529 -28.99 58.41 -46.20
CA GLY A 529 -30.12 59.33 -46.25
C GLY A 529 -31.39 58.67 -46.78
N LYS A 530 -31.89 59.16 -47.92
CA LYS A 530 -33.12 58.67 -48.56
C LYS A 530 -32.87 57.73 -49.76
N LYS A 531 -31.63 57.57 -50.24
CA LYS A 531 -31.33 56.82 -51.48
C LYS A 531 -30.41 55.64 -51.20
N TYR A 532 -30.83 54.44 -51.62
CA TYR A 532 -30.11 53.19 -51.44
C TYR A 532 -30.06 52.43 -52.76
N SER A 533 -28.96 51.73 -53.03
CA SER A 533 -28.79 51.01 -54.29
C SER A 533 -28.12 49.66 -54.12
N MET A 534 -28.45 48.73 -55.01
CA MET A 534 -27.92 47.36 -55.02
C MET A 534 -27.76 46.89 -56.47
N TYR A 535 -26.68 46.18 -56.74
CA TYR A 535 -26.51 45.46 -58.01
C TYR A 535 -27.01 44.03 -57.87
N PHE A 536 -27.77 43.58 -58.86
CA PHE A 536 -28.28 42.23 -58.97
C PHE A 536 -27.73 41.58 -60.23
N SER A 537 -27.52 40.26 -60.14
CA SER A 537 -27.23 39.38 -61.27
C SER A 537 -28.21 38.22 -61.19
N LEU A 538 -29.06 38.06 -62.20
CA LEU A 538 -30.06 36.99 -62.27
C LEU A 538 -29.74 36.04 -63.42
N ASN A 539 -29.95 34.74 -63.21
CA ASN A 539 -29.79 33.73 -64.25
C ASN A 539 -30.85 33.94 -65.37
N GLY A 540 -30.40 33.83 -66.61
CA GLY A 540 -31.19 33.94 -67.84
C GLY A 540 -31.28 35.36 -68.43
N LYS A 541 -31.87 35.45 -69.63
CA LYS A 541 -32.26 36.72 -70.27
C LYS A 541 -33.55 37.24 -69.62
N LYS A 542 -33.42 38.21 -68.71
CA LYS A 542 -34.51 38.78 -67.91
C LYS A 542 -34.84 40.23 -68.27
N LYS A 543 -34.13 40.84 -69.24
CA LYS A 543 -34.52 42.14 -69.81
C LYS A 543 -35.94 42.06 -70.38
N GLY A 544 -36.74 43.09 -70.15
CA GLY A 544 -38.18 43.16 -70.42
C GLY A 544 -39.09 42.50 -69.37
N LYS A 545 -38.56 41.60 -68.51
CA LYS A 545 -39.34 40.79 -67.56
C LYS A 545 -39.53 41.48 -66.20
N SER A 546 -40.52 41.02 -65.44
CA SER A 546 -40.75 41.48 -64.07
C SER A 546 -39.90 40.73 -63.05
N TYR A 547 -39.57 41.40 -61.95
CA TYR A 547 -38.89 40.84 -60.79
C TYR A 547 -39.44 41.44 -59.50
N THR A 548 -39.55 40.66 -58.43
CA THR A 548 -40.06 41.13 -57.14
C THR A 548 -38.90 41.35 -56.18
N LEU A 549 -38.79 42.58 -55.68
CA LEU A 549 -37.86 42.96 -54.62
C LEU A 549 -38.53 42.83 -53.25
N SER A 550 -37.79 42.35 -52.26
CA SER A 550 -38.09 42.39 -50.84
C SER A 550 -37.24 43.50 -50.23
N ILE A 551 -37.87 44.54 -49.71
CA ILE A 551 -37.20 45.74 -49.18
C ILE A 551 -37.50 45.81 -47.69
N GLN A 552 -36.45 45.84 -46.86
CA GLN A 552 -36.58 45.77 -45.41
C GLN A 552 -35.59 46.73 -44.72
N PRO A 553 -36.02 47.54 -43.75
CA PRO A 553 -35.11 48.24 -42.86
C PRO A 553 -34.30 47.27 -42.01
N TYR A 554 -33.01 47.54 -41.84
CA TYR A 554 -32.09 46.74 -41.04
C TYR A 554 -31.25 47.65 -40.13
N GLY A 555 -31.02 47.26 -38.90
CA GLY A 555 -30.09 47.93 -37.99
C GLY A 555 -29.31 46.92 -37.16
N ARG A 556 -28.21 47.37 -36.56
CA ARG A 556 -27.46 46.58 -35.58
C ARG A 556 -27.18 47.44 -34.35
N LYS A 557 -27.43 46.90 -33.16
CA LYS A 557 -27.10 47.54 -31.88
C LYS A 557 -26.52 46.48 -30.94
N GLY A 558 -25.21 46.52 -30.72
CA GLY A 558 -24.49 45.47 -30.00
C GLY A 558 -24.71 44.10 -30.65
N ASP A 559 -25.15 43.15 -29.84
CA ASP A 559 -25.46 41.76 -30.20
C ASP A 559 -26.78 41.59 -30.98
N ALA A 560 -27.58 42.65 -31.10
CA ALA A 560 -28.90 42.61 -31.70
C ALA A 560 -28.89 43.03 -33.16
N GLU A 561 -29.40 42.17 -34.04
CA GLU A 561 -29.83 42.55 -35.38
C GLU A 561 -31.30 42.92 -35.39
N MET A 562 -31.62 44.09 -35.92
CA MET A 562 -32.95 44.68 -35.88
C MET A 562 -33.54 44.72 -37.29
N PHE A 563 -34.60 43.95 -37.50
CA PHE A 563 -35.27 43.81 -38.80
C PHE A 563 -36.66 44.47 -38.76
N GLY A 564 -36.85 45.50 -39.59
CA GLY A 564 -38.15 46.14 -39.77
C GLY A 564 -39.13 45.28 -40.57
N THR A 565 -40.31 45.84 -40.89
CA THR A 565 -41.28 45.12 -41.71
C THR A 565 -40.83 45.08 -43.18
N SER A 566 -40.77 43.88 -43.77
CA SER A 566 -40.44 43.73 -45.19
C SER A 566 -41.62 44.14 -46.09
N MET A 567 -41.32 44.80 -47.20
CA MET A 567 -42.25 45.13 -48.27
C MET A 567 -41.81 44.47 -49.58
N LYS A 568 -42.73 43.78 -50.26
CA LYS A 568 -42.50 43.30 -51.63
C LYS A 568 -42.87 44.37 -52.66
N LYS A 569 -42.01 44.61 -53.65
CA LYS A 569 -42.24 45.55 -54.76
C LYS A 569 -41.87 44.90 -56.10
N LYS A 570 -42.85 44.79 -57.00
CA LYS A 570 -42.64 44.33 -58.38
C LYS A 570 -42.01 45.46 -59.20
N ILE A 571 -40.96 45.13 -59.95
CA ILE A 571 -40.26 46.02 -60.89
C ILE A 571 -40.21 45.37 -62.28
N ARG A 572 -39.98 46.17 -63.32
CA ARG A 572 -39.69 45.69 -64.68
C ARG A 572 -38.22 45.98 -65.00
N ILE A 573 -37.48 44.96 -65.45
CA ILE A 573 -36.07 45.07 -65.82
C ILE A 573 -36.02 45.59 -67.25
N ARG A 574 -36.10 46.91 -67.46
CA ARG A 574 -36.18 47.51 -68.79
C ARG A 574 -34.82 47.62 -69.46
#